data_AF-A0A6N7RLK3-F1
#
_entry.id   AF-A0A6N7RLK3-F1
#
_cell.length_a   1.000
_cell.length_b   1.000
_cell.length_c   1.000
_cell.angle_alpha   90.00
_cell.angle_beta   90.00
_cell.angle_gamma   90.00
#
_symmetry.space_group_name_H-M   'P 1'
#
loop_
_entity.id
_entity.type
_entity.pdbx_description
1 polymer ?
#
loop_
_entity_poly.entity_id
_entity_poly.type
_entity_poly.pdbx_seq_one_letter_code
_entity_poly.pdbx_strand_id
1 'polypeptide(L)'
;MKKHLKLALVGACMAAFVALAVGCTTAQGSSVEITQGSALFSQGSLEVKLDANPTTGYEWTYQIEGTGVQPDGDEFVPASDGAQPKTGEGGVHTFNFKADGTGEATITFSYARSWEASDDDKTVMLHVTADNGAFTKVEEQA
;
A
#
# COMPACT_ATOMS: atom_id res chain seq x y z
N MET A 1 86.91 -2.25 -4.20
CA MET A 1 86.31 -1.51 -5.33
C MET A 1 84.80 -1.62 -5.16
N LYS A 2 84.11 -0.51 -4.83
CA LYS A 2 83.12 0.14 -5.72
C LYS A 2 82.06 -0.86 -6.25
N LYS A 3 80.74 -0.80 -6.02
CA LYS A 3 79.79 0.16 -5.46
C LYS A 3 78.47 -0.61 -5.18
N HIS A 4 77.77 -0.20 -4.11
CA HIS A 4 76.32 0.10 -4.00
C HIS A 4 75.44 -0.22 -5.24
N LEU A 5 74.21 -0.74 -5.16
CA LEU A 5 73.02 -0.19 -4.48
C LEU A 5 71.82 -1.14 -4.78
N LYS A 6 71.28 -1.86 -3.79
CA LYS A 6 69.95 -1.71 -3.13
C LYS A 6 68.66 -1.95 -3.95
N LEU A 7 67.84 -2.84 -3.36
CA LEU A 7 66.38 -2.81 -3.17
C LEU A 7 65.46 -3.12 -4.36
N ALA A 8 64.84 -4.30 -4.31
CA ALA A 8 63.46 -4.48 -4.78
C ALA A 8 62.61 -4.84 -3.54
N LEU A 9 61.61 -4.00 -3.31
CA LEU A 9 60.74 -3.97 -2.14
C LEU A 9 59.68 -5.08 -2.22
N VAL A 10 59.42 -5.69 -1.08
CA VAL A 10 58.25 -6.52 -0.77
C VAL A 10 56.97 -5.67 -0.89
N GLY A 11 55.85 -6.25 -1.33
CA GLY A 11 54.54 -5.61 -1.16
C GLY A 11 53.40 -6.31 -1.87
N ALA A 12 52.78 -7.28 -1.20
CA ALA A 12 51.52 -7.88 -1.61
C ALA A 12 50.40 -6.83 -1.68
N CYS A 13 49.55 -6.89 -2.71
CA CYS A 13 48.25 -6.22 -2.67
C CYS A 13 47.20 -7.12 -3.34
N MET A 14 46.54 -7.88 -2.49
CA MET A 14 45.35 -8.67 -2.76
C MET A 14 44.22 -7.68 -3.13
N ALA A 15 43.89 -7.56 -4.41
CA ALA A 15 42.76 -6.73 -4.83
C ALA A 15 41.46 -7.48 -4.54
N ALA A 16 40.88 -7.21 -3.37
CA ALA A 16 39.53 -7.62 -3.02
C ALA A 16 38.55 -6.84 -3.92
N PHE A 17 37.89 -7.55 -4.84
CA PHE A 17 36.67 -7.06 -5.49
C PHE A 17 35.55 -7.07 -4.45
N VAL A 18 35.40 -5.99 -3.70
CA VAL A 18 34.18 -5.73 -2.94
C VAL A 18 33.16 -5.18 -3.93
N ALA A 19 32.35 -6.07 -4.50
CA ALA A 19 31.15 -5.67 -5.19
C ALA A 19 30.18 -5.10 -4.14
N LEU A 20 30.12 -3.77 -4.05
CA LEU A 20 29.02 -3.07 -3.38
C LEU A 20 27.75 -3.37 -4.18
N ALA A 21 27.05 -4.43 -3.81
CA ALA A 21 25.65 -4.58 -4.15
C ALA A 21 24.93 -3.44 -3.44
N VAL A 22 24.68 -2.35 -4.16
CA VAL A 22 23.73 -1.32 -3.77
C VAL A 22 22.37 -2.00 -3.76
N GLY A 23 22.02 -2.60 -2.62
CA GLY A 23 20.70 -3.11 -2.36
C GLY A 23 19.75 -1.91 -2.32
N CYS A 24 19.17 -1.57 -3.47
CA CYS A 24 17.91 -0.85 -3.47
C CYS A 24 16.87 -1.86 -2.96
N THR A 25 16.73 -1.95 -1.64
CA THR A 25 15.65 -2.71 -1.02
C THR A 25 14.38 -1.93 -1.32
N THR A 26 13.72 -2.24 -2.44
CA THR A 26 12.33 -1.82 -2.65
C THR A 26 11.55 -2.34 -1.45
N ALA A 27 11.01 -1.45 -0.63
CA ALA A 27 10.12 -1.84 0.47
C ALA A 27 9.00 -2.68 -0.15
N GLN A 28 9.02 -3.98 0.10
CA GLN A 28 8.02 -4.90 -0.42
C GLN A 28 6.75 -4.63 0.37
N GLY A 29 5.81 -3.90 -0.24
CA GLY A 29 4.46 -3.79 0.26
C GLY A 29 3.77 -5.16 0.22
N SER A 30 2.88 -5.38 1.17
CA SER A 30 2.04 -6.57 1.26
C SER A 30 0.72 -6.31 0.55
N SER A 31 0.28 -7.27 -0.27
CA SER A 31 -1.02 -7.24 -0.95
C SER A 31 -2.00 -8.21 -0.32
N VAL A 32 -3.24 -7.75 -0.13
CA VAL A 32 -4.37 -8.52 0.39
C VAL A 32 -5.49 -8.43 -0.64
N GLU A 33 -5.90 -9.56 -1.19
CA GLU A 33 -7.14 -9.64 -1.98
C GLU A 33 -8.33 -9.59 -1.02
N ILE A 34 -9.34 -8.77 -1.34
CA ILE A 34 -10.53 -8.59 -0.52
C ILE A 34 -11.79 -8.71 -1.38
N THR A 35 -12.94 -8.99 -0.76
CA THR A 35 -14.17 -9.38 -1.47
C THR A 35 -14.61 -8.41 -2.58
N GLN A 36 -14.30 -7.11 -2.46
CA GLN A 36 -14.68 -6.07 -3.43
C GLN A 36 -13.47 -5.34 -4.04
N GLY A 37 -12.27 -5.90 -3.97
CA GLY A 37 -11.09 -5.33 -4.60
C GLY A 37 -9.79 -5.77 -3.93
N SER A 38 -8.92 -4.82 -3.60
CA SER A 38 -7.61 -5.13 -3.02
C SER A 38 -7.18 -4.11 -1.96
N ALA A 39 -6.29 -4.53 -1.06
CA ALA A 39 -5.57 -3.65 -0.16
C ALA A 39 -4.06 -3.85 -0.33
N LEU A 40 -3.32 -2.76 -0.41
CA LEU A 40 -1.87 -2.73 -0.49
C LEU A 40 -1.34 -1.91 0.69
N PHE A 41 -0.48 -2.49 1.52
CA PHE A 41 0.11 -1.76 2.63
C PHE A 41 1.63 -1.90 2.67
N SER A 42 2.30 -0.82 3.03
CA SER A 42 3.74 -0.80 3.22
C SER A 42 4.11 0.28 4.22
N GLN A 43 4.81 -0.10 5.29
CA GLN A 43 5.27 0.85 6.29
C GLN A 43 4.09 1.75 6.73
N GLY A 44 4.23 3.07 6.61
CA GLY A 44 3.22 4.03 7.06
C GLY A 44 1.99 4.20 6.16
N SER A 45 1.83 3.45 5.07
CA SER A 45 0.73 3.66 4.10
C SER A 45 -0.08 2.39 3.85
N LEU A 46 -1.39 2.58 3.71
CA LEU A 46 -2.37 1.58 3.31
C LEU A 46 -3.27 2.18 2.22
N GLU A 47 -3.28 1.55 1.06
CA GLU A 47 -4.15 1.85 -0.07
C GLU A 47 -5.21 0.75 -0.18
N VAL A 48 -6.49 1.12 -0.15
CA VAL A 48 -7.61 0.19 -0.32
C VAL A 48 -8.35 0.57 -1.60
N LYS A 49 -8.41 -0.35 -2.56
CA LYS A 49 -9.06 -0.19 -3.85
C LYS A 49 -10.32 -1.03 -3.88
N LEU A 50 -11.47 -0.38 -4.06
CA LEU A 50 -12.77 -1.01 -4.12
C LEU A 50 -13.46 -0.74 -5.46
N ASP A 51 -14.04 -1.77 -6.05
CA ASP A 51 -14.85 -1.63 -7.26
C ASP A 51 -16.07 -0.73 -6.98
N ALA A 52 -16.28 0.28 -7.82
CA ALA A 52 -17.30 1.30 -7.63
C ALA A 52 -18.00 1.66 -8.94
N ASN A 53 -19.29 1.98 -8.87
CA ASN A 53 -20.03 2.51 -10.01
C ASN A 53 -20.94 3.67 -9.58
N PRO A 54 -20.40 4.91 -9.50
CA PRO A 54 -21.16 6.07 -9.03
C PRO A 54 -22.33 6.43 -9.97
N THR A 55 -22.34 5.96 -11.22
CA THR A 55 -23.46 6.19 -12.16
C THR A 55 -24.75 5.50 -11.71
N THR A 56 -24.64 4.52 -10.82
CA THR A 56 -25.78 3.82 -10.21
C THR A 56 -26.28 4.51 -8.94
N GLY A 57 -25.63 5.59 -8.49
CA GLY A 57 -25.96 6.28 -7.24
C GLY A 57 -25.40 5.62 -5.97
N TYR A 58 -24.72 4.48 -6.09
CA TYR A 58 -23.99 3.86 -4.99
C TYR A 58 -22.63 4.53 -4.79
N GLU A 59 -22.27 4.73 -3.52
CA GLU A 59 -21.00 5.31 -3.12
C GLU A 59 -20.39 4.49 -1.98
N TRP A 60 -19.06 4.41 -1.97
CA TRP A 60 -18.33 3.86 -0.83
C TRP A 60 -18.14 4.93 0.23
N THR A 61 -18.44 4.57 1.47
CA THR A 61 -18.12 5.35 2.68
C THR A 61 -17.31 4.47 3.62
N TYR A 62 -16.61 5.07 4.59
CA TYR A 62 -15.88 4.30 5.61
C TYR A 62 -16.08 4.87 7.01
N GLN A 63 -15.94 3.99 8.00
CA GLN A 63 -15.85 4.32 9.41
C GLN A 63 -14.63 3.63 10.01
N ILE A 64 -13.89 4.35 10.86
CA ILE A 64 -12.75 3.80 11.60
C ILE A 64 -13.15 3.65 13.06
N GLU A 65 -12.91 2.46 13.61
CA GLU A 65 -13.06 2.16 15.05
C GLU A 65 -11.71 1.68 15.59
N GLY A 66 -11.14 2.41 16.55
CA GLY A 66 -9.82 2.09 17.13
C GLY A 66 -8.81 3.23 16.98
N THR A 67 -7.53 2.89 16.99
CA THR A 67 -6.42 3.86 16.96
C THR A 67 -5.26 3.38 16.09
N GLY A 68 -4.28 4.24 15.82
CA GLY A 68 -3.09 3.88 15.05
C GLY A 68 -3.24 4.07 13.53
N VAL A 69 -4.41 4.56 13.08
CA VAL A 69 -4.73 4.76 11.66
C VAL A 69 -5.45 6.09 11.47
N GLN A 70 -5.06 6.83 10.44
CA GLN A 70 -5.70 8.09 10.04
C GLN A 70 -6.02 8.06 8.54
N PRO A 71 -7.12 8.69 8.11
CA PRO A 71 -7.37 8.88 6.70
C PRO A 71 -6.33 9.82 6.07
N ASP A 72 -5.97 9.55 4.83
CA ASP A 72 -4.99 10.32 4.05
C ASP A 72 -5.53 10.75 2.67
N GLY A 73 -6.85 10.63 2.48
CA GLY A 73 -7.58 11.05 1.27
C GLY A 73 -8.12 9.87 0.46
N ASP A 74 -8.91 10.18 -0.55
CA ASP A 74 -9.48 9.19 -1.45
C ASP A 74 -9.70 9.80 -2.85
N GLU A 75 -9.81 8.92 -3.85
CA GLU A 75 -10.15 9.29 -5.22
C GLU A 75 -10.92 8.19 -5.94
N PHE A 76 -11.82 8.58 -6.85
CA PHE A 76 -12.43 7.65 -7.79
C PHE A 76 -11.78 7.78 -9.18
N VAL A 77 -11.38 6.64 -9.74
CA VAL A 77 -10.82 6.53 -11.08
C VAL A 77 -11.78 5.69 -11.94
N PRO A 78 -12.40 6.28 -12.99
CA PRO A 78 -13.21 5.53 -13.93
C PRO A 78 -12.39 4.42 -14.60
N ALA A 79 -13.01 3.27 -14.87
CA ALA A 79 -12.39 2.27 -15.71
C ALA A 79 -12.16 2.86 -17.11
N SER A 80 -10.97 2.65 -17.65
CA SER A 80 -10.60 3.07 -19.00
C SER A 80 -9.73 1.99 -19.63
N ASP A 81 -10.08 1.60 -20.84
CA ASP A 81 -9.30 0.70 -21.71
C ASP A 81 -8.29 1.48 -22.58
N GLY A 82 -8.00 2.74 -22.22
CA GLY A 82 -7.22 3.66 -23.05
C GLY A 82 -8.06 4.47 -24.05
N ALA A 83 -9.37 4.22 -24.13
CA ALA A 83 -10.33 5.11 -24.79
C ALA A 83 -11.02 6.06 -23.78
N GLN A 84 -11.84 6.98 -24.30
CA GLN A 84 -12.70 7.83 -23.48
C GLN A 84 -13.63 6.95 -22.61
N PRO A 85 -13.76 7.22 -21.29
CA PRO A 85 -14.67 6.48 -20.42
C PRO A 85 -16.09 6.47 -20.99
N LYS A 86 -16.77 5.32 -20.96
CA LYS A 86 -18.15 5.22 -21.45
C LYS A 86 -19.14 5.68 -20.39
N THR A 87 -20.25 6.28 -20.82
CA THR A 87 -21.36 6.58 -19.91
C THR A 87 -21.85 5.30 -19.23
N GLY A 88 -21.95 5.30 -17.90
CA GLY A 88 -22.40 4.16 -17.11
C GLY A 88 -21.30 3.19 -16.68
N GLU A 89 -20.07 3.40 -17.16
CA GLU A 89 -18.92 2.59 -16.79
C GLU A 89 -18.53 2.86 -15.33
N GLY A 90 -18.28 1.77 -14.60
CA GLY A 90 -17.76 1.84 -13.24
C GLY A 90 -16.29 2.23 -13.21
N GLY A 91 -15.63 1.93 -12.11
CA GLY A 91 -14.23 2.21 -11.87
C GLY A 91 -13.80 1.72 -10.50
N VAL A 92 -12.77 2.33 -9.96
CA VAL A 92 -12.19 1.98 -8.67
C VAL A 92 -12.21 3.21 -7.77
N HIS A 93 -12.75 3.07 -6.56
CA HIS A 93 -12.58 4.05 -5.49
C HIS A 93 -11.37 3.63 -4.65
N THR A 94 -10.37 4.48 -4.60
CA THR A 94 -9.13 4.27 -3.85
C THR A 94 -9.16 5.10 -2.58
N PHE A 95 -9.09 4.44 -1.42
CA PHE A 95 -8.97 5.07 -0.11
C PHE A 95 -7.54 4.93 0.40
N ASN A 96 -6.97 6.03 0.87
CA ASN A 96 -5.62 6.07 1.44
C ASN A 96 -5.70 6.30 2.93
N PHE A 97 -4.91 5.52 3.67
CA PHE A 97 -4.73 5.65 5.11
C PHE A 97 -3.25 5.69 5.45
N LYS A 98 -2.94 6.36 6.55
CA LYS A 98 -1.61 6.37 7.14
C LYS A 98 -1.61 5.81 8.55
N ALA A 99 -0.54 5.11 8.90
CA ALA A 99 -0.32 4.66 10.26
C ALA A 99 0.10 5.85 11.14
N ASP A 100 -0.51 5.97 12.31
CA ASP A 100 -0.32 7.07 13.26
C ASP A 100 -0.02 6.51 14.66
N GLY A 101 1.21 6.03 14.83
CA GLY A 101 1.67 5.40 16.06
C GLY A 101 1.42 3.89 16.11
N THR A 102 1.12 3.39 17.32
CA THR A 102 0.84 1.96 17.57
C THR A 102 -0.63 1.81 17.96
N GLY A 103 -1.31 0.83 17.38
CA GLY A 103 -2.70 0.55 17.68
C GLY A 103 -3.31 -0.48 16.74
N GLU A 104 -4.54 -0.87 17.06
CA GLU A 104 -5.38 -1.68 16.19
C GLU A 104 -6.66 -0.90 15.88
N ALA A 105 -7.16 -1.09 14.67
CA ALA A 105 -8.43 -0.52 14.24
C ALA A 105 -9.18 -1.50 13.34
N THR A 106 -10.49 -1.29 13.24
CA THR A 106 -11.33 -1.84 12.18
C THR A 106 -11.77 -0.70 11.28
N ILE A 107 -11.56 -0.87 9.97
CA ILE A 107 -12.06 0.04 8.94
C ILE A 107 -13.22 -0.66 8.25
N THR A 108 -14.43 -0.13 8.44
CA THR A 108 -15.66 -0.65 7.83
C THR A 108 -16.02 0.21 6.65
N PHE A 109 -16.01 -0.38 5.46
CA PHE A 109 -16.45 0.23 4.21
C PHE A 109 -17.88 -0.19 3.90
N SER A 110 -18.73 0.77 3.52
CA SER A 110 -20.12 0.54 3.14
C SER A 110 -20.39 1.09 1.75
N TYR A 111 -20.88 0.24 0.85
CA TYR A 111 -21.32 0.60 -0.50
C TYR A 111 -22.84 0.63 -0.53
N ALA A 112 -23.43 1.82 -0.54
CA ALA A 112 -24.88 1.98 -0.46
C ALA A 112 -25.34 3.26 -1.16
N ARG A 113 -26.65 3.37 -1.39
CA ARG A 113 -27.32 4.62 -1.75
C ARG A 113 -27.77 5.35 -0.50
N SER A 114 -27.52 6.65 -0.40
CA SER A 114 -27.86 7.42 0.81
C SER A 114 -29.37 7.55 1.07
N TRP A 115 -30.22 7.27 0.07
CA TRP A 115 -31.68 7.43 0.14
C TRP A 115 -32.47 6.13 0.23
N GLU A 116 -31.83 4.95 0.11
CA GLU A 116 -32.51 3.66 0.19
C GLU A 116 -31.57 2.56 0.68
N ALA A 117 -32.12 1.58 1.38
CA ALA A 117 -31.45 0.32 1.64
C ALA A 117 -31.78 -0.68 0.52
N SER A 118 -30.82 -1.49 0.12
CA SER A 118 -30.97 -2.46 -0.97
C SER A 118 -30.24 -3.77 -0.65
N ASP A 119 -30.69 -4.87 -1.25
CA ASP A 119 -29.98 -6.16 -1.19
C ASP A 119 -28.62 -6.12 -1.92
N ASP A 120 -28.41 -5.10 -2.75
CA ASP A 120 -27.13 -4.82 -3.44
C ASP A 120 -26.15 -4.02 -2.57
N ASP A 121 -26.54 -3.58 -1.37
CA ASP A 121 -25.64 -2.90 -0.44
C ASP A 121 -24.52 -3.86 -0.01
N LYS A 122 -23.29 -3.34 0.12
CA LYS A 122 -22.11 -4.18 0.43
C LYS A 122 -21.33 -3.62 1.60
N THR A 123 -20.69 -4.53 2.32
CA THR A 123 -19.79 -4.18 3.42
C THR A 123 -18.45 -4.90 3.24
N VAL A 124 -17.36 -4.19 3.45
CA VAL A 124 -16.02 -4.76 3.58
C VAL A 124 -15.42 -4.28 4.89
N MET A 125 -14.92 -5.18 5.73
CA MET A 125 -14.32 -4.83 7.02
C MET A 125 -12.86 -5.24 7.02
N LEU A 126 -11.96 -4.29 7.26
CA LEU A 126 -10.54 -4.58 7.39
C LEU A 126 -10.11 -4.42 8.84
N HIS A 127 -9.51 -5.46 9.41
CA HIS A 127 -8.77 -5.34 10.66
C HIS A 127 -7.32 -4.95 10.35
N VAL A 128 -6.85 -3.89 10.99
CA VAL A 128 -5.54 -3.29 10.74
C VAL A 128 -4.76 -3.15 12.04
N THR A 129 -3.49 -3.53 11.99
CA THR A 129 -2.54 -3.36 13.09
C THR A 129 -1.44 -2.42 12.64
N ALA A 130 -1.18 -1.37 13.42
CA ALA A 130 -0.07 -0.47 13.25
C ALA A 130 0.88 -0.57 14.46
N ASP A 131 2.18 -0.54 14.20
CA ASP A 131 3.21 -0.42 15.22
C ASP A 131 4.24 0.63 14.81
N ASN A 132 4.51 1.58 15.72
CA ASN A 132 5.48 2.65 15.54
C ASN A 132 5.32 3.40 14.20
N GLY A 133 4.07 3.69 13.80
CA GLY A 133 3.76 4.39 12.55
C GLY A 133 3.91 3.54 11.29
N ALA A 134 3.89 2.21 11.42
CA ALA A 134 3.89 1.28 10.29
C ALA A 134 2.78 0.23 10.42
N PHE A 135 2.04 0.00 9.35
CA PHE A 135 1.13 -1.13 9.22
C PHE A 135 1.92 -2.45 9.23
N THR A 136 1.59 -3.32 10.17
CA THR A 136 2.20 -4.64 10.34
C THR A 136 1.27 -5.76 9.92
N LYS A 137 -0.05 -5.51 9.92
CA LYS A 137 -1.08 -6.46 9.50
C LYS A 137 -2.28 -5.73 8.92
N VAL A 138 -2.83 -6.27 7.84
CA VAL A 138 -4.11 -5.89 7.24
C VAL A 138 -4.79 -7.18 6.81
N GLU A 139 -6.03 -7.41 7.24
CA GLU A 139 -6.80 -8.59 6.86
C GLU A 139 -8.29 -8.25 6.76
N GLU A 140 -8.99 -8.85 5.80
CA GLU A 140 -10.45 -8.76 5.73
C GLU A 140 -11.08 -9.63 6.82
N GLN A 141 -12.06 -9.07 7.52
CA GLN A 141 -12.90 -9.78 8.47
C GLN A 141 -14.07 -10.43 7.72
N ALA A 142 -14.33 -11.71 8.01
CA ALA A 142 -15.41 -12.49 7.44
C ALA A 142 -16.77 -12.22 8.12
#